data_AF-A0A6L3X174-F1
#
_entry.id   AF-A0A6L3X174-F1
#
_cell.length_a   1.000
_cell.length_b   1.000
_cell.length_c   1.000
_cell.angle_alpha   90.00
_cell.angle_beta   90.00
_cell.angle_gamma   90.00
#
_symmetry.space_group_name_H-M   'P 1'
#
loop_
_entity.id
_entity.type
_entity.pdbx_description
1 polymer ?
#
loop_
_entity_poly.entity_id
_entity_poly.type
_entity_poly.pdbx_seq_one_letter_code
_entity_poly.pdbx_strand_id
1 'polypeptide(L)'
;TNTVLHLLAAAQEAEIDFTMSDIDKLSRKVPQLCKVAPSTQKYHMEDVHRAGGVIGILGELDRAGLLNRDVKNVLGLTLPESLEQYDVMLT
;
A
#
# COMPACT_ATOMS: atom_id res chain seq x y z
N THR A 1 12.10 -7.75 -1.23
CA THR A 1 12.80 -7.76 0.06
C THR A 1 13.50 -6.43 0.34
N ASN A 2 14.17 -5.80 -0.63
CA ASN A 2 14.82 -4.49 -0.44
C ASN A 2 13.93 -3.37 0.13
N THR A 3 12.63 -3.39 -0.16
CA THR A 3 11.65 -2.46 0.41
C THR A 3 11.67 -2.43 1.94
N VAL A 4 11.96 -3.57 2.59
CA VAL A 4 12.13 -3.64 4.06
C VAL A 4 13.26 -2.74 4.52
N LEU A 5 14.42 -2.80 3.87
CA LEU A 5 15.59 -1.99 4.21
C LEU A 5 15.29 -0.50 4.03
N HIS A 6 14.67 -0.13 2.89
CA HIS A 6 14.36 1.26 2.60
C HIS A 6 13.28 1.84 3.51
N LEU A 7 12.27 1.06 3.90
CA LEU A 7 11.25 1.51 4.85
C LEU A 7 11.82 1.72 6.25
N LEU A 8 12.70 0.82 6.72
CA LEU A 8 13.37 1.00 8.01
C LEU A 8 14.29 2.23 8.00
N ALA A 9 15.03 2.45 6.92
CA ALA A 9 15.86 3.65 6.77
C ALA A 9 15.00 4.93 6.77
N ALA A 10 13.88 4.95 6.05
CA ALA A 10 12.97 6.08 6.04
C ALA A 10 12.35 6.35 7.43
N ALA A 11 11.98 5.30 8.16
CA ALA A 11 11.47 5.45 9.53
C ALA A 11 12.54 5.99 10.50
N GLN A 12 13.78 5.53 10.38
CA GLN A 12 14.91 6.03 11.16
C GLN A 12 15.17 7.52 10.91
N GLU A 13 15.17 7.97 9.65
CA GLU A 13 15.34 9.38 9.28
C GLU A 13 14.15 10.25 9.73
N ALA A 14 12.95 9.66 9.83
CA ALA A 14 11.77 10.33 10.36
C ALA A 14 11.66 10.26 11.89
N GLU A 15 12.64 9.66 12.58
CA GLU A 15 12.64 9.42 14.03
C GLU A 15 11.40 8.65 14.53
N ILE A 16 10.88 7.72 13.70
CA ILE A 16 9.74 6.87 14.04
C ILE A 16 10.25 5.53 14.56
N ASP A 17 9.76 5.11 15.73
CA ASP A 17 10.02 3.77 16.28
C ASP A 17 9.28 2.69 15.46
N PHE A 18 9.94 2.22 14.41
CA PHE A 18 9.42 1.19 13.51
C PHE A 18 10.50 0.14 13.24
N THR A 19 10.23 -1.10 13.62
CA THR A 19 11.24 -2.17 13.65
C THR A 19 10.89 -3.33 12.71
N MET A 20 11.85 -4.25 12.55
CA MET A 20 11.60 -5.53 11.89
C MET A 20 10.47 -6.35 12.53
N SER A 21 10.25 -6.21 13.85
CA SER A 21 9.15 -6.89 14.54
C SER A 21 7.79 -6.41 14.04
N ASP A 22 7.68 -5.13 13.71
CA ASP A 22 6.42 -4.53 13.24
C ASP A 22 6.11 -4.97 11.80
N ILE A 23 7.14 -5.08 10.96
CA ILE A 23 7.02 -5.68 9.62
C ILE A 23 6.55 -7.14 9.70
N ASP A 24 7.13 -7.96 10.58
CA ASP A 24 6.71 -9.36 10.76
C ASP A 24 5.24 -9.44 11.20
N LYS A 25 4.83 -8.65 12.20
CA LYS A 25 3.43 -8.58 12.66
C LYS A 25 2.48 -8.19 11.53
N LEU A 26 2.84 -7.20 10.70
CA LEU A 26 2.03 -6.76 9.57
C LEU A 26 1.95 -7.82 8.46
N SER A 27 3.07 -8.51 8.18
CA SER A 27 3.12 -9.54 7.13
C SER A 27 2.18 -10.72 7.36
N ARG A 28 1.84 -11.01 8.63
CA ARG A 28 0.89 -12.05 9.02
C ARG A 28 -0.57 -11.62 8.89
N LYS A 29 -0.84 -10.31 8.83
CA LYS A 29 -2.20 -9.75 8.74
C LYS A 29 -2.57 -9.36 7.31
N VAL A 30 -1.62 -8.82 6.55
CA VAL A 30 -1.87 -8.27 5.23
C VAL A 30 -1.74 -9.37 4.16
N PRO A 31 -2.81 -9.68 3.40
CA PRO A 31 -2.75 -10.71 2.37
C PRO A 31 -1.97 -10.23 1.14
N GLN A 32 -1.43 -11.18 0.39
CA GLN A 32 -0.87 -10.89 -0.93
C GLN A 32 -1.99 -10.77 -1.97
N LEU A 33 -2.42 -9.54 -2.26
CA LEU A 33 -3.53 -9.27 -3.20
C LEU A 33 -3.15 -9.48 -4.67
N CYS A 34 -1.90 -9.17 -5.05
CA CYS A 34 -1.45 -9.28 -6.44
C CYS A 34 -0.05 -9.89 -6.56
N LYS A 35 0.19 -10.54 -7.71
CA LYS A 35 1.50 -11.01 -8.15
C LYS A 35 1.85 -10.32 -9.45
N VAL A 36 3.02 -9.68 -9.48
CA VAL A 36 3.55 -8.98 -10.65
C VAL A 36 5.00 -9.39 -10.88
N ALA A 37 5.54 -9.12 -12.06
CA ALA A 37 6.95 -9.34 -12.35
C ALA A 37 7.82 -8.65 -11.29
N PRO A 38 8.86 -9.33 -10.77
CA PRO A 38 9.40 -10.62 -11.21
C PRO A 38 8.75 -11.87 -10.59
N SER A 39 7.80 -11.74 -9.65
CA SER A 39 7.17 -12.89 -8.98
C SER A 39 6.26 -13.73 -9.89
N THR A 40 5.88 -13.19 -11.04
CA THR A 40 5.20 -13.88 -12.14
C THR A 40 5.67 -13.27 -13.46
N GLN A 41 5.68 -14.06 -14.53
CA GLN A 41 5.96 -13.56 -15.88
C GLN A 41 4.70 -13.09 -16.61
N LYS A 42 3.52 -13.20 -16.00
CA LYS A 42 2.23 -12.96 -16.65
C LYS A 42 1.74 -11.52 -16.57
N TYR A 43 2.11 -10.81 -15.51
CA TYR A 43 1.57 -9.49 -15.20
C TYR A 43 2.69 -8.53 -14.86
N HIS A 44 2.64 -7.34 -15.44
CA HIS A 44 3.61 -6.26 -15.26
C HIS A 44 2.93 -5.02 -14.66
N MET A 45 3.71 -3.96 -14.42
CA MET A 45 3.20 -2.76 -13.75
C MET A 45 2.11 -2.04 -14.58
N GLU A 46 2.18 -2.13 -15.91
CA GLU A 46 1.16 -1.63 -16.81
C GLU A 46 -0.18 -2.37 -16.63
N ASP A 47 -0.16 -3.66 -16.30
CA ASP A 47 -1.37 -4.44 -16.04
C ASP A 47 -1.98 -4.05 -14.70
N VAL A 48 -1.14 -3.78 -13.69
CA VAL A 48 -1.59 -3.19 -12.41
C VAL A 48 -2.28 -1.87 -12.68
N HIS A 49 -1.66 -0.99 -13.46
CA HIS A 49 -2.23 0.31 -13.78
C HIS A 49 -3.59 0.18 -14.48
N ARG A 50 -3.70 -0.69 -15.49
CA ARG A 50 -4.96 -0.97 -16.20
C ARG A 50 -6.05 -1.55 -15.29
N ALA A 51 -5.67 -2.29 -14.25
CA ALA A 51 -6.59 -2.87 -13.27
C ALA A 51 -7.02 -1.90 -12.15
N GLY A 52 -6.68 -0.60 -12.24
CA GLY A 52 -7.01 0.41 -11.23
C GLY A 52 -5.80 0.90 -10.41
N GLY A 53 -4.61 0.37 -10.69
CA GLY A 53 -3.35 0.86 -10.14
C GLY A 53 -3.19 0.68 -8.63
N VAL A 54 -2.30 1.50 -8.05
CA VAL A 54 -2.04 1.49 -6.60
C VAL A 54 -3.28 1.91 -5.82
N ILE A 55 -4.07 2.85 -6.33
CA ILE A 55 -5.30 3.30 -5.66
C ILE A 55 -6.32 2.15 -5.57
N GLY A 56 -6.52 1.37 -6.64
CA GLY A 56 -7.39 0.19 -6.58
C GLY A 56 -6.93 -0.82 -5.51
N ILE A 57 -5.62 -1.05 -5.39
CA ILE A 57 -5.06 -1.92 -4.34
C ILE A 57 -5.32 -1.34 -2.94
N LEU A 58 -5.15 -0.02 -2.75
CA LEU A 58 -5.45 0.65 -1.48
C LEU A 58 -6.96 0.57 -1.16
N GLY A 59 -7.83 0.69 -2.15
CA GLY A 59 -9.28 0.54 -2.00
C GLY A 59 -9.66 -0.84 -1.46
N GLU A 60 -9.07 -1.91 -2.00
CA GLU A 60 -9.31 -3.28 -1.49
C GLU A 60 -8.80 -3.47 -0.05
N LEU A 61 -7.65 -2.88 0.30
CA LEU A 61 -7.13 -2.94 1.65
C LEU A 61 -7.98 -2.12 2.65
N ASP A 62 -8.52 -0.97 2.24
CA ASP A 62 -9.46 -0.17 3.06
C ASP A 62 -10.77 -0.94 3.28
N ARG A 63 -11.34 -1.55 2.23
CA ARG A 63 -12.52 -2.42 2.34
C ARG A 63 -12.29 -3.60 3.28
N ALA A 64 -11.08 -4.12 3.35
CA ALA A 64 -10.67 -5.16 4.29
C ALA A 64 -10.38 -4.64 5.72
N GLY A 65 -10.47 -3.33 5.97
CA GLY A 65 -10.19 -2.72 7.27
C GLY A 65 -8.71 -2.77 7.68
N LEU A 66 -7.80 -2.85 6.71
CA LEU A 66 -6.36 -3.02 6.94
C LEU A 66 -5.57 -1.70 6.88
N LEU A 67 -6.23 -0.57 6.59
CA LEU A 67 -5.60 0.74 6.46
C LEU A 67 -5.99 1.68 7.62
N ASN A 68 -5.05 2.51 8.03
CA ASN A 68 -5.33 3.62 8.94
C ASN A 68 -5.91 4.80 8.13
N ARG A 69 -7.15 5.17 8.45
CA ARG A 69 -7.92 6.20 7.72
C ARG A 69 -7.58 7.63 8.13
N ASP A 70 -6.83 7.83 9.21
CA ASP A 70 -6.49 9.16 9.75
C ASP A 70 -5.25 9.78 9.07
N VAL A 71 -4.61 9.07 8.15
CA VAL A 71 -3.40 9.51 7.46
C VAL A 71 -3.74 10.53 6.36
N LYS A 72 -2.94 11.61 6.31
CA LYS A 72 -2.99 12.60 5.22
C LYS A 72 -1.85 12.41 4.24
N ASN A 73 -2.11 12.67 2.97
CA ASN A 73 -1.10 12.66 1.92
C ASN A 73 -0.57 14.08 1.62
N VAL A 74 0.35 14.18 0.66
CA VAL A 74 0.98 15.44 0.22
C VAL A 74 0.02 16.45 -0.40
N LEU A 75 -1.17 16.02 -0.84
CA LEU A 75 -2.24 16.90 -1.33
C LEU A 75 -3.07 17.49 -0.19
N GLY A 76 -2.80 17.10 1.07
CA GLY A 76 -3.56 17.50 2.25
C GLY A 76 -4.86 16.70 2.46
N LEU A 77 -5.16 15.76 1.56
CA LEU A 77 -6.33 14.88 1.64
C LEU A 77 -6.05 13.73 2.61
N THR A 78 -7.08 13.34 3.34
CA THR A 78 -7.11 12.07 4.08
C THR A 78 -7.16 10.88 3.11
N LEU A 79 -6.81 9.69 3.62
CA LEU A 79 -6.88 8.47 2.83
C LEU A 79 -8.30 8.22 2.28
N PRO A 80 -9.40 8.30 3.06
CA PRO A 80 -10.75 8.13 2.53
C PRO A 80 -11.11 9.13 1.43
N GLU A 81 -10.79 10.41 1.61
CA GLU A 81 -11.05 11.44 0.58
C GLU A 81 -10.30 11.13 -0.73
N SER A 82 -9.09 10.59 -0.62
CA SER A 82 -8.31 10.18 -1.80
C SER A 82 -8.94 8.97 -2.50
N LEU A 83 -9.44 8.00 -1.74
CA LEU A 83 -10.11 6.81 -2.29
C LEU A 83 -11.44 7.17 -2.96
N GLU A 84 -12.25 8.03 -2.35
CA GLU A 84 -13.52 8.50 -2.93
C GLU A 84 -13.32 9.20 -4.28
N GLN A 85 -12.20 9.90 -4.47
CA GLN A 85 -11.91 10.61 -5.71
C GLN A 85 -11.26 9.75 -6.80
N TYR A 86 -10.47 8.74 -6.42
CA TYR A 86 -9.55 8.07 -7.34
C TYR A 86 -9.69 6.54 -7.40
N ASP A 87 -10.47 5.90 -6.53
CA ASP A 87 -10.77 4.47 -6.63
C ASP A 87 -11.82 4.21 -7.70
N VAL A 88 -11.40 3.53 -8.78
CA VAL A 88 -12.24 3.15 -9.92
C VAL A 88 -13.43 2.25 -9.58
N MET A 89 -13.46 1.67 -8.38
CA MET A 89 -14.61 0.91 -7.89
C MET A 89 -15.71 1.80 -7.27
N LEU A 90 -15.37 3.03 -6.90
CA LEU A 90 -16.29 4.00 -6.28
C LEU A 90 -16.75 5.08 -7.26
N THR A 91 -15.96 5.36 -8.30
CA THR A 91 -16.22 6.37 -9.35
C THR A 91 -16.72 5.76 -10.65
#